data_AF-A0A2A7URY0-F1
#
_entry.id   AF-A0A2A7URY0-F1
#
_cell.length_a   1.000
_cell.length_b   1.000
_cell.length_c   1.000
_cell.angle_alpha   90.00
_cell.angle_beta   90.00
_cell.angle_gamma   90.00
#
_symmetry.space_group_name_H-M   'P 1'
#
loop_
_entity.id
_entity.type
_entity.pdbx_description
1 polymer ?
#
loop_
_entity_poly.entity_id
_entity_poly.type
_entity_poly.pdbx_seq_one_letter_code
_entity_poly.pdbx_strand_id
1 'polypeptide(L)'
;MQQLRALLGPAVQAHEAVALFDVGDSACYLLVSEGNQGHPTPVVHYMHLGLHMLTQRTFKRDMPTPAQLEAGIMVVEDAVMPLARLVPPHTVLATRDPLLLQIARLAAGDPELGMLPPAPNCAPPAVTREAIEALFERLVAQSNRHYGGLDPDLPGDPHGAAALLILREALHHWQFTHLRLLPRGMDTVG
;
A
#
# COMPACT_ATOMS: atom_id res chain seq x y z
N MET A 1 16.61 5.59 -8.07
CA MET A 1 16.44 5.80 -6.61
C MET A 1 16.85 7.17 -6.10
N GLN A 2 17.84 7.86 -6.68
CA GLN A 2 18.16 9.25 -6.29
C GLN A 2 16.96 10.20 -6.45
N GLN A 3 16.20 10.09 -7.55
CA GLN A 3 14.96 10.85 -7.76
C GLN A 3 13.88 10.53 -6.71
N LEU A 4 13.79 9.28 -6.25
CA LEU A 4 12.85 8.87 -5.21
C LEU A 4 13.21 9.51 -3.85
N ARG A 5 14.49 9.45 -3.48
CA ARG A 5 14.99 10.13 -2.27
C ARG A 5 14.77 11.63 -2.33
N ALA A 6 14.98 12.25 -3.50
CA ALA A 6 14.71 13.68 -3.68
C ALA A 6 13.24 14.04 -3.44
N LEU A 7 12.30 13.19 -3.89
CA LEU A 7 10.87 13.40 -3.64
C LEU A 7 10.46 13.14 -2.19
N LEU A 8 11.12 12.20 -1.52
CA LEU A 8 10.94 11.98 -0.07
C LEU A 8 11.51 13.14 0.75
N GLY A 9 12.56 13.80 0.24
CA GLY A 9 13.14 15.01 0.83
C GLY A 9 13.49 14.80 2.31
N PRO A 10 12.96 15.62 3.24
CA PRO A 10 13.26 15.49 4.66
C PRO A 10 12.66 14.24 5.33
N ALA A 11 11.79 13.49 4.63
CA ALA A 11 11.21 12.25 5.16
C ALA A 11 12.22 11.09 5.21
N VAL A 12 13.40 11.23 4.61
CA VAL A 12 14.43 10.19 4.57
C VAL A 12 15.82 10.76 4.80
N GLN A 13 16.59 10.12 5.65
CA GLN A 13 18.00 10.40 5.87
C GLN A 13 18.87 9.66 4.85
N ALA A 14 20.09 10.15 4.62
CA ALA A 14 20.99 9.56 3.61
C ALA A 14 21.33 8.08 3.89
N HIS A 15 21.33 7.66 5.15
CA HIS A 15 21.63 6.30 5.59
C HIS A 15 20.40 5.38 5.65
N GLU A 16 19.19 5.94 5.67
CA GLU A 16 17.95 5.15 5.74
C GLU A 16 17.67 4.47 4.41
N ALA A 17 17.18 3.24 4.46
CA ALA A 17 16.67 2.55 3.28
C ALA A 17 15.33 3.15 2.83
N VAL A 18 15.01 3.01 1.56
CA VAL A 18 13.73 3.40 0.97
C VAL A 18 13.12 2.21 0.28
N ALA A 19 11.83 1.99 0.51
CA ALA A 19 11.04 1.00 -0.20
C ALA A 19 9.92 1.66 -1.01
N LEU A 20 9.74 1.23 -2.25
CA LEU A 20 8.58 1.57 -3.07
C LEU A 20 7.70 0.33 -3.19
N PHE A 21 6.43 0.46 -2.83
CA PHE A 21 5.44 -0.62 -2.87
C PHE A 21 4.37 -0.35 -3.91
N ASP A 22 4.19 -1.30 -4.82
CA ASP A 22 3.21 -1.25 -5.89
C ASP A 22 2.39 -2.56 -5.94
N VAL A 23 1.08 -2.44 -6.20
CA VAL A 23 0.17 -3.59 -6.31
C VAL A 23 -0.21 -3.79 -7.76
N GLY A 24 0.20 -4.92 -8.34
CA GLY A 24 -0.13 -5.28 -9.71
C GLY A 24 -1.27 -6.30 -9.77
N ASP A 25 -1.86 -6.41 -10.96
CA ASP A 25 -2.91 -7.39 -11.23
C ASP A 25 -2.44 -8.83 -10.99
N SER A 26 -1.19 -9.13 -11.36
CA SER A 26 -0.62 -10.49 -11.29
C SER A 26 0.35 -10.69 -10.12
N ALA A 27 0.98 -9.63 -9.64
CA ALA A 27 1.96 -9.68 -8.57
C ALA A 27 2.10 -8.30 -7.91
N CYS A 28 2.50 -8.28 -6.64
CA CYS A 28 2.90 -7.09 -5.92
C CYS A 28 4.43 -7.01 -5.87
N TYR A 29 4.95 -5.79 -5.85
CA TYR A 29 6.38 -5.52 -5.92
C TYR A 29 6.82 -4.62 -4.78
N LEU A 30 7.94 -4.98 -4.15
CA LEU A 30 8.61 -4.13 -3.17
C LEU A 30 10.03 -3.87 -3.67
N LEU A 31 10.28 -2.66 -4.17
CA LEU A 31 11.60 -2.20 -4.57
C LEU A 31 12.30 -1.56 -3.38
N VAL A 32 13.36 -2.18 -2.89
CA VAL A 32 14.16 -1.69 -1.75
C VAL A 32 15.48 -1.13 -2.25
N SER A 33 15.84 0.07 -1.81
CA SER A 33 17.16 0.64 -1.99
C SER A 33 17.71 1.03 -0.64
N GLU A 34 18.86 0.47 -0.30
CA GLU A 34 19.54 0.82 0.93
C GLU A 34 20.08 2.26 0.88
N GLY A 35 20.46 2.77 2.05
CA GLY A 35 21.12 4.06 2.22
C GLY A 35 22.50 4.14 1.56
N ASN A 36 23.16 5.27 1.74
CA ASN A 36 24.53 5.49 1.26
C ASN A 36 25.58 4.53 1.88
N GLN A 37 25.23 3.77 2.91
CA GLN A 37 26.08 2.73 3.53
C GLN A 37 25.72 1.30 3.09
N GLY A 38 24.73 1.15 2.21
CA GLY A 38 24.19 -0.14 1.82
C GLY A 38 24.55 -0.56 0.40
N HIS A 39 23.89 -1.61 -0.09
CA HIS A 39 24.10 -2.15 -1.42
C HIS A 39 23.78 -1.09 -2.51
N PRO A 40 24.67 -0.88 -3.49
CA PRO A 40 24.53 0.21 -4.46
C PRO A 40 23.38 0.00 -5.46
N THR A 41 22.96 -1.24 -5.69
CA THR A 41 21.83 -1.55 -6.56
C THR A 41 20.57 -1.85 -5.75
N PRO A 42 19.42 -1.26 -6.14
CA PRO A 42 18.14 -1.62 -5.56
C PRO A 42 17.81 -3.10 -5.80
N VAL A 43 17.08 -3.70 -4.86
CA VAL A 43 16.59 -5.08 -4.92
C VAL A 43 15.08 -5.04 -5.10
N VAL A 44 14.57 -5.86 -6.02
CA VAL A 44 13.12 -6.04 -6.21
C VAL A 44 12.70 -7.35 -5.56
N HIS A 45 11.76 -7.26 -4.62
CA HIS A 45 11.09 -8.43 -4.06
C HIS A 45 9.73 -8.61 -4.73
N TYR A 46 9.49 -9.82 -5.24
CA TYR A 46 8.26 -10.20 -5.90
C TYR A 46 7.41 -11.02 -4.95
N MET A 47 6.15 -10.64 -4.80
CA MET A 47 5.14 -11.45 -4.13
C MET A 47 4.24 -12.05 -5.20
N HIS A 48 4.09 -13.38 -5.19
CA HIS A 48 3.12 -14.11 -6.03
C HIS A 48 1.69 -13.90 -5.52
N LEU A 49 1.33 -12.64 -5.33
CA LEU A 49 0.09 -12.13 -4.80
C LEU A 49 -0.29 -10.94 -5.68
N GLY A 50 -1.29 -11.09 -6.52
CA GLY A 50 -1.80 -10.02 -7.37
C GLY A 50 -3.29 -9.79 -7.12
N LEU A 51 -3.79 -8.63 -7.52
CA LEU A 51 -5.20 -8.27 -7.36
C LEU A 51 -6.12 -9.31 -8.00
N HIS A 52 -5.80 -9.82 -9.20
CA HIS A 52 -6.61 -10.85 -9.87
C HIS A 52 -6.72 -12.14 -9.07
N MET A 53 -5.67 -12.52 -8.33
CA MET A 53 -5.71 -13.74 -7.55
C MET A 53 -6.77 -13.62 -6.44
N LEU A 54 -6.75 -12.52 -5.69
CA LEU A 54 -7.72 -12.27 -4.63
C LEU A 54 -9.13 -12.06 -5.20
N THR A 55 -9.27 -11.19 -6.19
CA THR A 55 -10.60 -10.85 -6.72
C THR A 55 -11.27 -12.02 -7.42
N GLN A 56 -10.53 -12.84 -8.17
CA GLN A 56 -11.13 -13.95 -8.92
C GLN A 56 -11.28 -15.22 -8.09
N ARG A 57 -10.28 -15.57 -7.27
CA ARG A 57 -10.27 -16.86 -6.55
C ARG A 57 -10.88 -16.77 -5.16
N THR A 58 -10.67 -15.67 -4.46
CA THR A 58 -11.15 -15.50 -3.08
C THR A 58 -12.48 -14.76 -3.06
N PHE A 59 -12.56 -13.57 -3.65
CA PHE A 59 -13.75 -12.72 -3.60
C PHE A 59 -14.81 -13.08 -4.65
N LYS A 60 -14.43 -13.89 -5.65
CA LYS A 60 -15.31 -14.36 -6.74
C LYS A 60 -15.93 -13.23 -7.59
N ARG A 61 -15.19 -12.14 -7.76
CA ARG A 61 -15.53 -10.92 -8.52
C ARG A 61 -16.63 -10.03 -7.91
N ASP A 62 -17.08 -10.35 -6.70
CA ASP A 62 -18.01 -9.53 -5.95
C ASP A 62 -17.31 -8.91 -4.73
N MET A 63 -17.98 -7.96 -4.07
CA MET A 63 -17.50 -7.48 -2.78
C MET A 63 -17.38 -8.65 -1.78
N PRO A 64 -16.30 -8.72 -1.01
CA PRO A 64 -16.02 -9.88 -0.19
C PRO A 64 -17.01 -10.00 0.98
N THR A 65 -17.47 -11.22 1.22
CA THR A 65 -18.14 -11.61 2.47
C THR A 65 -17.13 -11.68 3.63
N PRO A 66 -17.58 -11.72 4.90
CA PRO A 66 -16.69 -11.84 6.04
C PRO A 66 -15.77 -13.07 5.94
N ALA A 67 -16.32 -14.22 5.54
CA ALA A 67 -15.53 -15.45 5.36
C ALA A 67 -14.49 -15.34 4.24
N GLN A 68 -14.78 -14.57 3.19
CA GLN A 68 -13.82 -14.31 2.10
C GLN A 68 -12.75 -13.30 2.51
N LEU A 69 -13.05 -12.35 3.39
CA LEU A 69 -12.04 -11.48 4.00
C LEU A 69 -11.06 -12.30 4.84
N GLU A 70 -11.54 -13.17 5.72
CA GLU A 70 -10.68 -14.05 6.53
C GLU A 70 -9.79 -14.95 5.66
N ALA A 71 -10.37 -15.60 4.64
CA ALA A 71 -9.60 -16.39 3.68
C ALA A 71 -8.58 -15.55 2.90
N GLY A 72 -8.93 -14.29 2.59
CA GLY A 72 -8.05 -13.34 1.96
C GLY A 72 -6.88 -12.96 2.85
N ILE A 73 -7.12 -12.71 4.14
CA ILE A 73 -6.08 -12.39 5.13
C ILE A 73 -5.03 -13.50 5.15
N MET A 74 -5.45 -14.77 5.31
CA MET A 74 -4.52 -15.90 5.31
C MET A 74 -3.62 -15.94 4.07
N VAL A 75 -4.23 -15.73 2.90
CA VAL A 75 -3.52 -15.73 1.62
C VAL A 75 -2.51 -14.59 1.50
N VAL A 76 -2.89 -13.39 1.95
CA VAL A 76 -2.02 -12.22 1.90
C VAL A 76 -0.91 -12.34 2.92
N GLU A 77 -1.23 -12.75 4.16
CA GLU A 77 -0.31 -12.96 5.27
C GLU A 77 0.84 -13.90 4.85
N ASP A 78 0.52 -15.06 4.27
CA ASP A 78 1.51 -16.03 3.77
C ASP A 78 2.49 -15.42 2.75
N ALA A 79 2.02 -14.45 1.94
CA ALA A 79 2.83 -13.80 0.92
C ALA A 79 3.65 -12.63 1.47
N VAL A 80 3.14 -11.86 2.43
CA VAL A 80 3.81 -10.65 2.95
C VAL A 80 4.75 -10.94 4.11
N MET A 81 4.44 -11.90 4.98
CA MET A 81 5.24 -12.22 6.17
C MET A 81 6.70 -12.56 5.87
N PRO A 82 7.03 -13.36 4.83
CA PRO A 82 8.42 -13.70 4.54
C PRO A 82 9.29 -12.47 4.21
N LEU A 83 8.68 -11.44 3.61
CA LEU A 83 9.39 -10.22 3.22
C LEU A 83 9.74 -9.32 4.42
N ALA A 84 9.05 -9.45 5.56
CA ALA A 84 9.33 -8.65 6.74
C ALA A 84 10.80 -8.74 7.19
N ARG A 85 11.45 -9.90 6.98
CA ARG A 85 12.85 -10.13 7.32
C ARG A 85 13.84 -9.54 6.32
N LEU A 86 13.37 -9.18 5.13
CA LEU A 86 14.17 -8.65 4.02
C LEU A 86 14.15 -7.12 3.97
N VAL A 87 13.19 -6.49 4.66
CA VAL A 87 13.10 -5.04 4.77
C VAL A 87 14.10 -4.55 5.82
N PRO A 88 15.06 -3.67 5.46
CA PRO A 88 15.98 -3.11 6.43
C PRO A 88 15.25 -2.33 7.54
N PRO A 89 15.76 -2.30 8.78
CA PRO A 89 15.24 -1.44 9.82
C PRO A 89 15.22 0.03 9.40
N HIS A 90 14.26 0.80 9.93
CA HIS A 90 14.10 2.23 9.63
C HIS A 90 13.92 2.56 8.14
N THR A 91 13.46 1.59 7.35
CA THR A 91 13.08 1.85 5.97
C THR A 91 11.94 2.87 5.91
N VAL A 92 12.00 3.78 4.94
CA VAL A 92 10.88 4.66 4.61
C VAL A 92 10.07 4.02 3.48
N LEU A 93 8.82 3.65 3.76
CA LEU A 93 7.91 3.08 2.77
C LEU A 93 7.16 4.18 2.01
N ALA A 94 7.15 4.07 0.69
CA ALA A 94 6.41 4.95 -0.20
C ALA A 94 5.64 4.17 -1.26
N THR A 95 4.65 4.81 -1.88
CA THR A 95 3.97 4.30 -3.07
C THR A 95 3.72 5.42 -4.08
N ARG A 96 3.60 5.01 -5.34
CA ARG A 96 3.00 5.80 -6.43
C ARG A 96 1.83 5.07 -7.09
N ASP A 97 1.50 3.89 -6.58
CA ASP A 97 0.48 3.03 -7.13
C ASP A 97 -0.88 3.75 -7.09
N PRO A 98 -1.58 3.87 -8.22
CA PRO A 98 -2.80 4.66 -8.30
C PRO A 98 -3.89 4.14 -7.35
N LEU A 99 -3.97 2.82 -7.17
CA LEU A 99 -4.96 2.18 -6.33
C LEU A 99 -4.61 2.38 -4.85
N LEU A 100 -3.35 2.20 -4.46
CA LEU A 100 -2.92 2.49 -3.08
C LEU A 100 -3.07 3.97 -2.73
N LEU A 101 -2.80 4.88 -3.66
CA LEU A 101 -3.05 6.32 -3.46
C LEU A 101 -4.55 6.61 -3.27
N GLN A 102 -5.44 5.91 -3.99
CA GLN A 102 -6.89 6.02 -3.78
C GLN A 102 -7.31 5.49 -2.40
N ILE A 103 -6.79 4.33 -2.00
CA ILE A 103 -7.05 3.76 -0.66
C ILE A 103 -6.57 4.71 0.45
N ALA A 104 -5.39 5.31 0.28
CA ALA A 104 -4.86 6.27 1.24
C ALA A 104 -5.76 7.50 1.42
N ARG A 105 -6.34 8.01 0.33
CA ARG A 105 -7.30 9.12 0.35
C ARG A 105 -8.59 8.75 1.09
N LEU A 106 -9.15 7.57 0.82
CA LEU A 106 -10.33 7.05 1.52
C LEU A 106 -10.06 6.87 3.02
N ALA A 107 -8.90 6.32 3.38
CA ALA A 107 -8.52 6.10 4.77
C ALA A 107 -8.30 7.40 5.54
N ALA A 108 -7.73 8.42 4.88
CA ALA A 108 -7.51 9.73 5.47
C ALA A 108 -8.76 10.62 5.51
N GLY A 109 -9.79 10.29 4.71
CA GLY A 109 -10.95 11.17 4.51
C GLY A 109 -10.60 12.46 3.77
N ASP A 110 -9.52 12.44 2.97
CA ASP A 110 -9.01 13.59 2.23
C ASP A 110 -8.86 13.22 0.75
N PRO A 111 -9.73 13.72 -0.15
CA PRO A 111 -9.71 13.38 -1.57
C PRO A 111 -8.54 14.00 -2.33
N GLU A 112 -7.85 15.00 -1.77
CA GLU A 112 -6.72 15.67 -2.40
C GLU A 112 -5.36 15.15 -1.90
N LEU A 113 -5.35 14.29 -0.88
CA LEU A 113 -4.13 13.78 -0.26
C LEU A 113 -3.22 13.09 -1.28
N GLY A 114 -1.97 13.56 -1.39
CA GLY A 114 -0.97 12.99 -2.30
C GLY A 114 -1.20 13.26 -3.79
N MET A 115 -2.13 14.15 -4.16
CA MET A 115 -2.32 14.60 -5.55
C MET A 115 -1.25 15.58 -6.00
N LEU A 116 -0.85 16.47 -5.10
CA LEU A 116 0.14 17.52 -5.38
C LEU A 116 1.53 17.09 -4.90
N PRO A 117 2.60 17.55 -5.58
CA PRO A 117 3.94 17.41 -5.05
C PRO A 117 4.07 18.17 -3.72
N PRO A 118 4.88 17.67 -2.77
CA PRO A 118 5.13 18.38 -1.53
C PRO A 118 5.76 19.75 -1.81
N ALA A 119 5.44 20.73 -0.96
CA ALA A 119 6.14 22.01 -0.96
C ALA A 119 7.66 21.80 -0.79
N PRO A 120 8.50 22.74 -1.28
CA PRO A 120 9.94 22.65 -1.11
C PRO A 120 10.32 22.44 0.36
N ASN A 121 11.21 21.48 0.63
CA ASN A 121 11.66 21.10 1.98
C ASN A 121 10.56 20.54 2.91
N CYS A 122 9.42 20.11 2.37
CA CYS A 122 8.41 19.35 3.12
C CYS A 122 8.46 17.87 2.75
N ALA A 123 8.18 17.02 3.74
CA ALA A 123 7.97 15.61 3.49
C ALA A 123 6.69 15.40 2.66
N PRO A 124 6.63 14.38 1.79
CA PRO A 124 5.37 13.96 1.19
C PRO A 124 4.31 13.64 2.24
N PRO A 125 3.02 13.85 1.92
CA PRO A 125 1.94 13.40 2.78
C PRO A 125 2.04 11.89 3.02
N ALA A 126 1.48 11.44 4.14
CA ALA A 126 1.43 10.03 4.48
C ALA A 126 0.08 9.66 5.04
N VAL A 127 -0.32 8.41 4.82
CA VAL A 127 -1.41 7.77 5.54
C VAL A 127 -0.84 6.87 6.63
N THR A 128 -1.45 6.86 7.81
CA THR A 128 -1.01 6.01 8.92
C THR A 128 -1.55 4.60 8.78
N ARG A 129 -0.84 3.63 9.37
CA ARG A 129 -1.31 2.25 9.47
C ARG A 129 -2.65 2.17 10.19
N GLU A 130 -2.85 2.98 11.22
CA GLU A 130 -4.09 3.04 12.00
C GLU A 130 -5.27 3.54 11.16
N ALA A 131 -5.06 4.50 10.24
CA ALA A 131 -6.10 4.95 9.32
C ALA A 131 -6.48 3.87 8.29
N ILE A 132 -5.48 3.13 7.79
CA ILE A 132 -5.72 1.97 6.91
C ILE A 132 -6.49 0.87 7.66
N GLU A 133 -6.13 0.59 8.91
CA GLU A 133 -6.81 -0.39 9.76
C GLU A 133 -8.26 0.02 10.05
N ALA A 134 -8.52 1.28 10.40
CA ALA A 134 -9.87 1.80 10.58
C ALA A 134 -10.72 1.70 9.30
N LEU A 135 -10.13 1.97 8.12
CA LEU A 135 -10.81 1.78 6.84
C LEU A 135 -11.17 0.29 6.60
N PHE A 136 -10.27 -0.63 6.93
CA PHE A 136 -10.51 -2.06 6.83
C PHE A 136 -11.60 -2.54 7.80
N GLU A 137 -11.61 -2.07 9.05
CA GLU A 137 -12.66 -2.38 10.03
C GLU A 137 -14.04 -1.95 9.53
N ARG A 138 -14.14 -0.77 8.89
CA ARG A 138 -15.38 -0.33 8.23
C ARG A 138 -15.80 -1.25 7.10
N LEU A 139 -14.86 -1.74 6.29
CA LEU A 139 -15.13 -2.73 5.24
C LEU A 139 -15.67 -4.05 5.83
N VAL A 140 -15.05 -4.55 6.90
CA VAL A 140 -15.52 -5.74 7.62
C VAL A 140 -16.94 -5.51 8.16
N ALA A 141 -17.20 -4.37 8.79
CA ALA A 141 -18.52 -4.01 9.29
C ALA A 141 -19.57 -3.96 8.17
N GLN A 142 -19.22 -3.42 6.99
CA GLN A 142 -20.10 -3.44 5.82
C GLN A 142 -20.36 -4.86 5.32
N SER A 143 -19.34 -5.71 5.23
CA SER A 143 -19.49 -7.09 4.75
C SER A 143 -20.43 -7.95 5.60
N ASN A 144 -20.60 -7.60 6.88
CA ASN A 144 -21.52 -8.25 7.81
C ASN A 144 -22.99 -7.77 7.68
N ARG A 145 -23.23 -6.65 6.99
CA ARG A 145 -24.59 -6.12 6.81
C ARG A 145 -25.32 -6.95 5.75
N HIS A 146 -26.41 -7.58 6.18
CA HIS A 146 -27.33 -8.26 5.27
C HIS A 146 -28.23 -7.28 4.52
N TYR A 147 -28.47 -6.10 5.11
CA TYR A 147 -29.29 -5.02 4.57
C TYR A 147 -28.67 -3.67 4.93
N GLY A 148 -28.61 -2.75 3.97
CA GLY A 148 -28.08 -1.40 4.16
C GLY A 148 -27.46 -0.83 2.88
N GLY A 149 -27.35 0.50 2.81
CA GLY A 149 -26.62 1.16 1.74
C GLY A 149 -25.11 0.90 1.84
N LEU A 150 -24.43 0.98 0.70
CA LEU A 150 -22.97 0.99 0.63
C LEU A 150 -22.45 2.29 1.27
N ASP A 151 -21.42 2.17 2.11
CA ASP A 151 -20.66 3.31 2.61
C ASP A 151 -19.87 3.91 1.43
N PRO A 152 -20.17 5.16 1.00
CA PRO A 152 -19.49 5.77 -0.15
C PRO A 152 -18.01 6.07 0.12
N ASP A 153 -17.60 6.06 1.39
CA ASP A 153 -16.22 6.30 1.82
C ASP A 153 -15.43 4.98 1.97
N LEU A 154 -15.96 3.86 1.45
CA LEU A 154 -15.28 2.58 1.31
C LEU A 154 -14.90 2.29 -0.15
N PRO A 155 -13.97 1.35 -0.39
CA PRO A 155 -13.74 0.83 -1.73
C PRO A 155 -15.05 0.26 -2.33
N GLY A 156 -15.44 0.77 -3.49
CA GLY A 156 -16.72 0.43 -4.14
C GLY A 156 -16.66 -0.83 -5.02
N ASP A 157 -15.49 -1.44 -5.16
CA ASP A 157 -15.25 -2.58 -6.04
C ASP A 157 -14.27 -3.60 -5.40
N PRO A 158 -14.26 -4.86 -5.87
CA PRO A 158 -13.41 -5.90 -5.29
C PRO A 158 -11.91 -5.65 -5.45
N HIS A 159 -11.45 -4.90 -6.46
CA HIS A 159 -10.02 -4.58 -6.61
C HIS A 159 -9.58 -3.61 -5.51
N GLY A 160 -10.39 -2.58 -5.23
CA GLY A 160 -10.16 -1.68 -4.12
C GLY A 160 -10.18 -2.41 -2.76
N ALA A 161 -11.11 -3.34 -2.56
CA ALA A 161 -11.14 -4.18 -1.35
C ALA A 161 -9.88 -5.05 -1.22
N ALA A 162 -9.42 -5.64 -2.32
CA ALA A 162 -8.21 -6.48 -2.36
C ALA A 162 -6.95 -5.65 -2.08
N ALA A 163 -6.84 -4.46 -2.68
CA ALA A 163 -5.72 -3.56 -2.43
C ALA A 163 -5.68 -3.05 -0.99
N LEU A 164 -6.84 -2.74 -0.40
CA LEU A 164 -6.95 -2.38 1.02
C LEU A 164 -6.45 -3.51 1.91
N LEU A 165 -6.90 -4.75 1.66
CA LEU A 165 -6.46 -5.93 2.40
C LEU A 165 -4.95 -6.13 2.27
N ILE A 166 -4.42 -6.11 1.04
CA ILE A 166 -2.98 -6.24 0.78
C ILE A 166 -2.19 -5.19 1.55
N LEU A 167 -2.62 -3.92 1.46
CA LEU A 167 -1.93 -2.82 2.12
C LEU A 167 -1.97 -2.95 3.64
N ARG A 168 -3.12 -3.33 4.21
CA ARG A 168 -3.26 -3.55 5.66
C ARG A 168 -2.26 -4.57 6.16
N GLU A 169 -2.24 -5.75 5.55
CA GLU A 169 -1.33 -6.84 5.98
C GLU A 169 0.14 -6.47 5.75
N ALA A 170 0.46 -5.83 4.63
CA ALA A 170 1.80 -5.35 4.35
C ALA A 170 2.31 -4.38 5.43
N LEU A 171 1.53 -3.34 5.75
CA LEU A 171 1.90 -2.38 6.81
C LEU A 171 2.01 -3.05 8.18
N HIS A 172 1.09 -3.96 8.49
CA HIS A 172 1.07 -4.67 9.76
C HIS A 172 2.29 -5.59 9.94
N HIS A 173 2.55 -6.49 8.99
CA HIS A 173 3.62 -7.48 9.11
C HIS A 173 5.01 -6.90 8.90
N TRP A 174 5.16 -5.87 8.06
CA TRP A 174 6.43 -5.18 7.89
C TRP A 174 6.68 -4.08 8.94
N GLN A 175 5.74 -3.90 9.88
CA GLN A 175 5.82 -2.94 10.99
C GLN A 175 5.99 -1.48 10.55
N PHE A 176 5.47 -1.13 9.36
CA PHE A 176 5.46 0.26 8.92
C PHE A 176 4.30 1.01 9.58
N THR A 177 4.61 2.14 10.22
CA THR A 177 3.59 3.00 10.85
C THR A 177 2.87 3.90 9.87
N HIS A 178 3.46 4.14 8.69
CA HIS A 178 2.90 5.02 7.68
C HIS A 178 3.39 4.68 6.28
N LEU A 179 2.59 5.04 5.29
CA LEU A 179 2.90 4.96 3.86
C LEU A 179 3.02 6.37 3.29
N ARG A 180 4.20 6.73 2.75
CA ARG A 180 4.41 8.01 2.05
C ARG A 180 3.77 7.99 0.68
N LEU A 181 3.03 9.03 0.36
CA LEU A 181 2.25 9.16 -0.86
C LEU A 181 3.01 10.08 -1.80
N LEU A 182 3.48 9.51 -2.91
CA LEU A 182 4.16 10.28 -3.93
C LEU A 182 3.18 10.54 -5.07
N PRO A 183 3.16 11.76 -5.62
CA PRO A 183 2.36 12.02 -6.80
C PRO A 183 2.82 11.10 -7.93
N ARG A 184 1.88 10.71 -8.78
CA ARG A 184 2.21 9.95 -9.98
C ARG A 184 3.28 10.73 -10.75
N GLY A 185 4.38 10.08 -11.07
CA GLY A 185 5.32 10.65 -12.02
C GLY A 185 4.57 10.85 -13.33
N MET A 186 4.74 11.99 -13.99
CA MET A 186 4.62 11.95 -15.45
C MET A 186 5.75 11.02 -15.88
N ASP A 187 5.41 9.76 -16.15
CA ASP A 187 6.29 8.89 -16.89
C ASP A 187 6.57 9.65 -18.19
N THR A 188 7.77 10.22 -18.31
CA THR A 188 8.27 10.60 -19.62
C THR A 188 8.35 9.30 -20.38
N VAL A 189 7.30 9.04 -21.17
CA VAL A 189 7.32 8.08 -22.27
C VAL A 189 8.54 8.43 -23.09
N GLY A 190 9.59 7.63 -22.94
CA GLY A 190 10.70 7.53 -23.88
C GLY A 190 10.36 6.46 -24.91
#